data_AF-A0A1B8EER5-F1
#
_entry.id   AF-A0A1B8EER5-F1
#
_cell.length_a   1.000
_cell.length_b   1.000
_cell.length_c   1.000
_cell.angle_alpha   90.00
_cell.angle_beta   90.00
_cell.angle_gamma   90.00
#
_symmetry.space_group_name_H-M   'P 1'
#
loop_
_entity.id
_entity.type
_entity.pdbx_description
1 polymer ?
#
loop_
_entity_poly.entity_id
_entity_poly.type
_entity_poly.pdbx_seq_one_letter_code
_entity_poly.pdbx_strand_id
1 'polypeptide(L)'
;MSEESSWIKTKITELVAEHGTVPPPYVAHPDVHPLEIFWRMGAGESYLMVFWEWWGRQKADMNETQRIEYFRQFPPPPLWLTWMIDVVWVPEDGEMDLDPEEV
;
A
#
# COMPACT_ATOMS: atom_id res chain seq x y z
N MET A 1 13.28 21.36 -1.53
CA MET A 1 12.63 20.14 -0.99
C MET A 1 11.25 20.58 -0.54
N SER A 2 10.17 20.01 -1.10
CA SER A 2 8.80 20.44 -0.75
C SER A 2 8.46 20.06 0.69
N GLU A 3 7.65 20.87 1.37
CA GLU A 3 7.15 20.59 2.72
C GLU A 3 6.37 19.26 2.77
N GLU A 4 5.71 18.91 1.66
CA GLU A 4 5.03 17.62 1.46
C GLU A 4 5.94 16.40 1.68
N SER A 5 7.15 16.44 1.13
CA SER A 5 8.11 15.36 1.29
C SER A 5 8.59 15.22 2.74
N SER A 6 8.54 16.29 3.54
CA SER A 6 8.98 16.27 4.93
C SER A 6 7.96 15.59 5.84
N TRP A 7 6.68 15.96 5.75
CA TRP A 7 5.66 15.38 6.66
C TRP A 7 5.41 13.91 6.35
N ILE A 8 5.46 13.50 5.07
CA ILE A 8 5.33 12.09 4.69
C ILE A 8 6.46 11.26 5.31
N LYS A 9 7.71 11.73 5.26
CA LYS A 9 8.85 11.04 5.88
C LYS A 9 8.72 10.92 7.40
N THR A 10 8.28 11.98 8.05
CA THR A 10 7.96 11.95 9.49
C THR A 10 6.90 10.90 9.77
N LYS A 11 5.81 10.88 9.00
CA LYS A 11 4.71 9.93 9.23
C LYS A 11 5.10 8.48 9.00
N ILE A 12 5.89 8.20 7.96
CA ILE A 12 6.48 6.87 7.72
C ILE A 12 7.31 6.44 8.94
N THR A 13 8.14 7.36 9.46
CA THR A 13 9.02 7.06 10.60
C THR A 13 8.22 6.73 11.86
N GLU A 14 7.14 7.46 12.13
CA GLU A 14 6.21 7.17 13.24
C GLU A 14 5.57 5.79 13.08
N LEU A 15 4.99 5.49 11.92
CA LEU A 15 4.29 4.23 11.68
C LEU A 15 5.24 3.03 11.76
N VAL A 16 6.45 3.16 11.20
CA VAL A 16 7.49 2.12 11.29
C VAL A 16 7.95 1.93 12.73
N ALA A 17 8.09 2.98 13.52
CA ALA A 17 8.45 2.86 14.94
C ALA A 17 7.35 2.17 15.76
N GLU A 18 6.08 2.38 15.42
CA GLU A 18 4.93 1.80 16.13
C GLU A 18 4.64 0.35 15.72
N HIS A 19 4.63 0.06 14.42
CA HIS A 19 4.17 -1.21 13.87
C HIS A 19 5.29 -2.06 13.26
N GLY A 20 6.54 -1.58 13.25
CA GLY A 20 7.66 -2.19 12.54
C GLY A 20 7.62 -2.00 11.02
N THR A 21 6.54 -1.42 10.49
CA THR A 21 6.27 -1.21 9.06
C THR A 21 5.16 -0.16 8.90
N VAL A 22 4.85 0.27 7.68
CA VAL A 22 3.63 1.05 7.43
C VAL A 22 2.47 0.07 7.21
N PRO A 23 1.41 0.10 8.03
CA PRO A 23 0.28 -0.82 7.87
C PRO A 23 -0.49 -0.61 6.55
N PRO A 24 -1.24 -1.61 6.08
CA PRO A 24 -2.19 -1.41 4.98
C PRO A 24 -3.31 -0.44 5.37
N PRO A 25 -3.97 0.20 4.39
CA PRO A 25 -5.04 1.18 4.65
C PRO A 25 -6.19 0.64 5.51
N TYR A 26 -6.55 -0.63 5.34
CA TYR A 26 -7.60 -1.30 6.13
C TYR A 26 -7.21 -1.60 7.58
N VAL A 27 -5.94 -1.46 7.95
CA VAL A 27 -5.52 -1.53 9.35
C VAL A 27 -5.63 -0.16 9.99
N ALA A 28 -5.28 0.90 9.26
CA ALA A 28 -5.36 2.27 9.78
C ALA A 28 -6.80 2.82 9.85
N HIS A 29 -7.65 2.40 8.91
CA HIS A 29 -9.06 2.79 8.84
C HIS A 29 -9.94 1.54 8.60
N PRO A 30 -10.15 0.69 9.63
CA PRO A 30 -10.81 -0.62 9.46
C PRO A 30 -12.29 -0.53 9.08
N ASP A 31 -12.95 0.58 9.43
CA ASP A 31 -14.39 0.77 9.21
C ASP A 31 -14.73 1.43 7.85
N VAL A 32 -13.71 1.75 7.03
CA VAL A 32 -13.91 2.46 5.77
C VAL A 32 -13.85 1.48 4.60
N HIS A 33 -14.89 1.49 3.76
CA HIS A 33 -14.94 0.66 2.57
C HIS A 33 -13.91 1.13 1.52
N PRO A 34 -13.24 0.23 0.77
CA PRO A 34 -12.15 0.60 -0.16
C PRO A 34 -12.59 1.54 -1.31
N LEU A 35 -13.89 1.58 -1.61
CA LEU A 35 -14.46 2.43 -2.67
C LEU A 35 -15.01 3.77 -2.17
N GLU A 36 -14.89 4.08 -0.88
CA GLU A 36 -15.39 5.34 -0.34
C GLU A 36 -14.57 6.56 -0.79
N ILE A 37 -15.25 7.71 -0.89
CA ILE A 37 -14.63 8.99 -1.25
C ILE A 37 -13.55 9.44 -0.25
N PHE A 38 -13.59 8.91 0.98
CA PHE A 38 -12.58 9.10 2.02
C PHE A 38 -11.15 8.85 1.54
N TRP A 39 -10.96 7.89 0.63
CA TRP A 39 -9.65 7.55 0.07
C TRP A 39 -9.15 8.53 -0.99
N ARG A 40 -10.05 9.35 -1.54
CA ARG A 40 -9.74 10.33 -2.60
C ARG A 40 -9.72 11.77 -2.09
N MET A 41 -10.17 12.01 -0.86
CA MET A 41 -10.14 13.32 -0.22
C MET A 41 -9.97 13.20 1.29
N GLY A 42 -9.04 13.98 1.85
CA GLY A 42 -8.89 14.17 3.29
C GLY A 42 -7.94 13.16 3.93
N ALA A 43 -8.34 12.59 5.07
CA ALA A 43 -7.45 11.77 5.90
C ALA A 43 -7.07 10.44 5.21
N GLY A 44 -7.99 9.80 4.48
CA GLY A 44 -7.71 8.57 3.75
C GLY A 44 -6.73 8.79 2.59
N GLU A 45 -6.94 9.86 1.81
CA GLU A 45 -5.99 10.28 0.77
C GLU A 45 -4.60 10.55 1.37
N SER A 46 -4.54 11.29 2.47
CA SER A 46 -3.27 11.58 3.16
C SER A 46 -2.56 10.30 3.62
N TYR A 47 -3.31 9.31 4.12
CA TYR A 47 -2.74 8.01 4.50
C TYR A 47 -2.25 7.24 3.27
N LEU A 48 -3.00 7.24 2.18
CA LEU A 48 -2.57 6.59 0.93
C LEU A 48 -1.29 7.22 0.37
N MET A 49 -1.13 8.55 0.44
CA MET A 49 0.14 9.19 0.04
C MET A 49 1.33 8.66 0.86
N VAL A 50 1.16 8.50 2.17
CA VAL A 50 2.17 7.93 3.06
C VAL A 50 2.45 6.47 2.72
N PHE A 51 1.38 5.68 2.54
CA PHE A 51 1.46 4.27 2.19
C PHE A 51 2.20 4.06 0.87
N TRP A 52 1.82 4.78 -0.19
CA TRP A 52 2.43 4.62 -1.51
C TRP A 52 3.87 5.11 -1.57
N GLU A 53 4.20 6.21 -0.90
CA GLU A 53 5.59 6.67 -0.79
C GLU A 53 6.46 5.63 -0.07
N TRP A 54 5.94 4.97 0.96
CA TRP A 54 6.64 3.89 1.63
C TRP A 54 6.71 2.62 0.77
N TRP A 55 5.59 2.19 0.21
CA TRP A 55 5.46 0.96 -0.57
C TRP A 55 6.33 1.01 -1.82
N GLY A 56 6.37 2.12 -2.56
CA GLY A 56 7.23 2.24 -3.75
C GLY A 56 8.72 2.06 -3.42
N ARG A 57 9.17 2.55 -2.26
CA ARG A 57 10.54 2.31 -1.78
C ARG A 57 10.78 0.86 -1.39
N GLN A 58 9.82 0.21 -0.74
CA GLN A 58 9.96 -1.18 -0.30
C GLN A 58 9.82 -2.20 -1.43
N LYS A 59 8.85 -2.00 -2.33
CA LYS A 59 8.49 -2.93 -3.40
C LYS A 59 9.64 -3.17 -4.37
N ALA A 60 10.48 -2.15 -4.58
CA ALA A 60 11.71 -2.24 -5.37
C ALA A 60 12.71 -3.26 -4.80
N ASP A 61 12.77 -3.40 -3.47
CA ASP A 61 13.70 -4.30 -2.77
C ASP A 61 13.05 -5.65 -2.36
N MET A 62 11.72 -5.76 -2.44
CA MET A 62 10.96 -6.96 -2.06
C MET A 62 10.64 -7.86 -3.26
N ASN A 63 10.94 -9.14 -3.12
CA ASN A 63 10.37 -10.18 -3.99
C ASN A 63 8.91 -10.50 -3.63
N GLU A 64 8.24 -11.29 -4.48
CA GLU A 64 6.84 -11.66 -4.30
C GLU A 64 6.54 -12.29 -2.93
N THR A 65 7.37 -13.25 -2.50
CA THR A 65 7.21 -13.91 -1.19
C THR A 65 7.24 -12.90 -0.05
N GLN A 66 8.13 -11.90 -0.10
CA GLN A 66 8.21 -10.84 0.92
C GLN A 66 6.97 -9.92 0.89
N ARG A 67 6.44 -9.60 -0.30
CA ARG A 67 5.19 -8.83 -0.45
C ARG A 67 4.00 -9.59 0.14
N ILE A 68 3.92 -10.89 -0.08
CA ILE A 68 2.88 -11.75 0.51
C ILE A 68 3.04 -11.83 2.02
N GLU A 69 4.28 -11.95 2.53
CA GLU A 69 4.53 -12.04 3.98
C GLU A 69 4.18 -10.72 4.71
N TYR A 70 4.33 -9.57 4.05
CA TYR A 70 3.80 -8.30 4.54
C TYR A 70 2.28 -8.37 4.74
N PHE A 71 1.52 -8.86 3.77
CA PHE A 71 0.07 -9.00 3.88
C PHE A 71 -0.40 -10.12 4.82
N ARG A 72 0.46 -11.11 5.12
CA ARG A 72 0.18 -12.13 6.15
C ARG A 72 0.24 -11.58 7.56
N GLN A 73 1.05 -10.55 7.81
CA GLN A 73 1.08 -9.84 9.10
C GLN A 73 -0.22 -9.06 9.34
N PHE A 74 -0.89 -8.65 8.27
CA PHE A 74 -2.13 -7.88 8.29
C PHE A 74 -3.18 -8.51 7.36
N PRO A 75 -3.79 -9.66 7.73
CA PRO A 75 -4.71 -10.36 6.84
C PRO A 75 -5.84 -9.44 6.35
N PRO A 76 -5.99 -9.23 5.03
CA PRO A 76 -7.01 -8.34 4.50
C PRO A 76 -8.41 -8.92 4.73
N PRO A 77 -9.39 -8.10 5.13
CA PRO A 77 -10.79 -8.49 5.08
C PRO A 77 -11.22 -8.73 3.62
N PRO A 78 -12.26 -9.54 3.35
CA PRO A 78 -12.67 -9.92 2.00
C PRO A 78 -12.84 -8.76 1.01
N LEU A 79 -13.34 -7.61 1.50
CA LEU A 79 -13.57 -6.41 0.69
C LEU A 79 -12.27 -5.80 0.12
N TRP A 80 -11.13 -6.08 0.75
CA TRP A 80 -9.82 -5.53 0.37
C TRP A 80 -8.95 -6.52 -0.42
N LEU A 81 -9.45 -7.71 -0.74
CA LEU A 81 -8.69 -8.72 -1.47
C LEU A 81 -8.28 -8.25 -2.87
N THR A 82 -9.19 -7.63 -3.63
CA THR A 82 -8.86 -7.09 -4.96
C THR A 82 -7.75 -6.04 -4.87
N TRP A 83 -7.86 -5.11 -3.92
CA TRP A 83 -6.82 -4.10 -3.69
C TRP A 83 -5.47 -4.74 -3.31
N MET A 84 -5.47 -5.74 -2.43
CA MET A 84 -4.25 -6.46 -2.06
C MET A 84 -3.61 -7.17 -3.26
N ILE A 85 -4.42 -7.79 -4.12
CA ILE A 85 -3.94 -8.46 -5.35
C ILE A 85 -3.22 -7.44 -6.24
N ASP A 86 -3.84 -6.28 -6.47
CA ASP A 86 -3.24 -5.23 -7.28
C ASP A 86 -1.90 -4.76 -6.69
N VAL A 87 -1.84 -4.54 -5.38
CA VAL A 87 -0.63 -4.05 -4.69
C VAL A 87 0.55 -5.03 -4.83
N VAL A 88 0.29 -6.34 -4.73
CA VAL A 88 1.32 -7.39 -4.78
C VAL A 88 1.85 -7.61 -6.20
N TRP A 89 0.94 -7.77 -7.17
CA TRP A 89 1.28 -8.31 -8.50
C TRP A 89 1.25 -7.28 -9.63
N VAL A 90 0.53 -6.17 -9.51
CA VAL A 90 0.50 -5.15 -10.58
C VAL A 90 1.74 -4.26 -10.45
N PRO A 91 2.59 -4.14 -11.48
CA PRO A 91 3.74 -3.25 -11.42
C PRO A 91 3.28 -1.78 -11.45
N GLU A 92 4.09 -0.86 -10.91
CA GLU A 92 3.69 0.56 -10.76
C GLU A 92 3.51 1.29 -12.09
N ASP A 93 4.08 0.78 -13.17
CA ASP A 93 3.93 1.27 -14.56
C ASP A 93 2.72 0.68 -15.29
N GLY A 94 1.94 -0.20 -14.65
CA GLY A 94 0.60 -0.57 -15.09
C GLY A 94 0.52 -1.61 -16.21
N GLU A 95 1.62 -2.19 -16.66
CA GLU A 95 1.61 -3.30 -17.63
C GLU A 95 1.65 -4.64 -16.89
N MET A 96 0.47 -5.25 -16.68
CA MET A 96 0.43 -6.70 -16.56
C MET A 96 0.75 -7.26 -17.95
N ASP A 97 1.96 -7.80 -18.14
CA ASP A 97 2.29 -8.65 -19.28
C ASP A 97 1.45 -9.93 -19.20
N LEU A 98 0.17 -9.80 -19.57
CA LEU A 98 -0.64 -10.91 -20.00
C LEU A 98 -0.23 -11.16 -21.45
N ASP A 99 0.86 -11.88 -21.66
CA ASP A 99 1.12 -12.51 -22.96
C ASP A 99 0.37 -13.86 -22.98
N PRO A 100 -0.79 -13.96 -23.63
CA PRO A 100 -1.53 -15.22 -23.76
C PRO A 100 -0.90 -16.20 -24.76
N GLU A 101 0.22 -15.89 -25.43
CA GLU A 101 0.80 -16.72 -26.50
C GLU A 101 2.00 -17.61 -26.10
N GLU A 102 2.48 -17.61 -24.85
CA GLU A 102 3.50 -18.56 -24.38
C GLU A 102 2.92 -19.84 -23.73
N VAL A 103 2.09 -20.59 -24.46
CA VAL A 103 1.71 -21.99 -24.15
C VAL A 103 1.94 -22.96 -25.30
#